data_AF-A0A2P2I8L2-F1
#
_entry.id   AF-A0A2P2I8L2-F1
#
_cell.length_a   1.000
_cell.length_b   1.000
_cell.length_c   1.000
_cell.angle_alpha   90.00
_cell.angle_beta   90.00
_cell.angle_gamma   90.00
#
_symmetry.space_group_name_H-M   'P 1'
#
loop_
_entity.id
_entity.type
_entity.pdbx_description
1 polymer ?
#
loop_
_entity_poly.entity_id
_entity_poly.type
_entity_poly.pdbx_seq_one_letter_code
_entity_poly.pdbx_strand_id
1 'polypeptide(L)'
;MAGLGANFETDLKKIIALSTLSQLGVIVGILAIGHPDLAFFHLLAHALFKALLFMCAGAIIHGASDYQDIRVIGGLVQFMPLSVIRVNLANLALCGFPFLAGFYSKDLILEVAFLSPLNEACF
;
A
#
# COMPACT_ATOMS: atom_id res chain seq x y z
N MET A 1 14.15 0.83 -0.05
CA MET A 1 14.46 1.58 -1.29
C MET A 1 13.24 1.90 -2.14
N ALA A 2 12.33 0.94 -2.38
CA ALA A 2 11.13 1.17 -3.20
C ALA A 2 10.27 2.38 -2.77
N GLY A 3 10.05 2.54 -1.45
CA GLY A 3 9.29 3.68 -0.92
C GLY A 3 9.94 5.05 -1.19
N LEU A 4 11.28 5.12 -1.15
CA LEU A 4 12.00 6.35 -1.51
C LEU A 4 11.88 6.65 -3.00
N GLY A 5 12.01 5.62 -3.85
CA GLY A 5 11.83 5.75 -5.29
C GLY A 5 10.42 6.23 -5.67
N ALA A 6 9.39 5.79 -4.92
CA ALA A 6 8.00 6.18 -5.19
C ALA A 6 7.75 7.68 -5.08
N ASN A 7 8.53 8.41 -4.27
CA ASN A 7 8.38 9.87 -4.09
C ASN A 7 8.85 10.68 -5.30
N PHE A 8 9.67 10.08 -6.17
CA PHE A 8 10.22 10.74 -7.37
C PHE A 8 9.55 10.28 -8.65
N GLU A 9 8.62 9.33 -8.57
CA GLU A 9 7.84 8.87 -9.72
C GLU A 9 6.62 9.75 -9.96
N THR A 10 6.26 9.90 -11.23
CA THR A 10 5.12 10.71 -11.69
C THR A 10 4.02 9.88 -12.35
N ASP A 11 4.34 8.66 -12.81
CA ASP A 11 3.34 7.75 -13.36
C ASP A 11 2.52 7.10 -12.24
N LEU A 12 1.19 7.28 -12.28
CA LEU A 12 0.27 6.76 -11.27
C LEU A 12 0.43 5.24 -11.04
N LYS A 13 0.53 4.45 -12.11
CA LYS A 13 0.71 2.99 -12.01
C LYS A 13 2.05 2.60 -11.37
N LYS A 14 3.13 3.34 -11.66
CA LYS A 14 4.46 3.06 -11.08
C LYS A 14 4.49 3.36 -9.59
N ILE A 15 3.85 4.45 -9.14
CA ILE A 15 3.71 4.77 -7.71
C ILE A 15 2.99 3.65 -6.96
N ILE A 16 1.88 3.14 -7.52
CA ILE A 16 1.12 2.03 -6.92
C ILE A 16 1.95 0.73 -6.92
N ALA A 17 2.73 0.47 -7.98
CA ALA A 17 3.63 -0.68 -8.04
C ALA A 17 4.77 -0.59 -7.02
N LEU A 18 5.46 0.54 -6.89
CA LEU A 18 6.52 0.72 -5.90
C LEU A 18 6.02 0.58 -4.46
N SER A 19 4.77 0.95 -4.20
CA SER A 19 4.14 0.70 -2.90
C SER A 19 3.67 -0.76 -2.70
N THR A 20 3.58 -1.60 -3.74
CA THR A 20 3.49 -3.07 -3.55
C THR A 20 4.86 -3.64 -3.17
N LEU A 21 5.92 -3.16 -3.83
CA LEU A 21 7.28 -3.60 -3.57
C LEU A 21 7.71 -3.26 -2.13
N SER A 22 7.30 -2.11 -1.59
CA SER A 22 7.56 -1.77 -0.19
C SER A 22 6.85 -2.69 0.81
N GLN A 23 5.58 -3.05 0.54
CA GLN A 23 4.80 -3.95 1.41
C GLN A 23 5.27 -5.41 1.31
N LEU A 24 5.69 -5.86 0.13
CA LEU A 24 6.38 -7.15 -0.01
C LEU A 24 7.65 -7.21 0.83
N GLY A 25 8.38 -6.09 0.96
CA GLY A 25 9.50 -6.00 1.90
C GLY A 25 9.10 -6.28 3.35
N VAL A 26 7.95 -5.75 3.80
CA VAL A 26 7.41 -6.02 5.15
C VAL A 26 7.01 -7.50 5.29
N ILE A 27 6.35 -8.08 4.27
CA ILE A 27 5.93 -9.49 4.27
C ILE A 27 7.14 -10.43 4.34
N VAL A 28 8.18 -10.16 3.55
CA VAL A 28 9.42 -10.96 3.58
C VAL A 28 10.15 -10.76 4.92
N GLY A 29 10.10 -9.56 5.50
CA GLY A 29 10.66 -9.28 6.82
C GLY A 29 10.04 -10.16 7.92
N ILE A 30 8.71 -10.21 8.01
CA ILE A 30 8.05 -11.05 9.03
C ILE A 30 8.20 -12.55 8.76
N LEU A 31 8.29 -12.95 7.49
CA LEU A 31 8.65 -14.33 7.13
C LEU A 31 10.04 -14.70 7.65
N ALA A 32 11.02 -13.80 7.55
CA ALA A 32 12.38 -14.03 8.05
C ALA A 32 12.46 -14.15 9.58
N ILE A 33 11.55 -13.49 10.31
CA ILE A 33 11.44 -13.60 11.78
C ILE A 33 10.76 -14.93 12.20
N GLY A 34 10.14 -15.65 11.27
CA GLY A 34 9.56 -16.98 11.53
C GLY A 34 8.06 -16.99 11.78
N HIS A 35 7.32 -15.94 11.39
CA HIS A 35 5.86 -15.87 11.53
C HIS A 35 5.13 -15.95 10.17
N PRO A 36 5.00 -17.16 9.57
CA PRO A 36 4.38 -17.34 8.26
C PRO A 36 2.87 -17.07 8.25
N ASP A 37 2.16 -17.35 9.35
CA ASP A 37 0.71 -17.11 9.43
C ASP A 37 0.37 -15.61 9.36
N LEU A 38 1.17 -14.76 10.03
CA LEU A 38 1.05 -13.31 9.96
C LEU A 38 1.40 -12.76 8.58
N ALA A 39 2.45 -13.31 7.96
CA ALA A 39 2.83 -12.96 6.61
C ALA A 39 1.70 -13.24 5.60
N PHE A 40 1.09 -14.42 5.70
CA PHE A 40 -0.02 -14.82 4.84
C PHE A 40 -1.26 -13.96 5.08
N PHE A 41 -1.61 -13.70 6.33
CA PHE A 41 -2.71 -12.81 6.68
C PHE A 41 -2.52 -11.41 6.08
N HIS A 42 -1.33 -10.82 6.21
CA HIS A 42 -1.04 -9.52 5.63
C HIS A 42 -1.02 -9.55 4.09
N LEU A 43 -0.53 -10.63 3.48
CA LEU A 43 -0.56 -10.81 2.03
C LEU A 43 -2.01 -10.77 1.48
N LEU A 44 -2.95 -11.44 2.15
CA LEU A 44 -4.38 -11.42 1.81
C LEU A 44 -4.99 -10.02 1.94
N ALA A 45 -4.77 -9.36 3.08
CA ALA A 45 -5.22 -7.98 3.27
C ALA A 45 -4.65 -7.07 2.18
N HIS A 46 -3.35 -7.21 1.89
CA HIS A 46 -2.63 -6.47 0.88
C HIS A 46 -3.18 -6.67 -0.54
N ALA A 47 -3.50 -7.89 -0.92
CA ALA A 47 -4.11 -8.18 -2.20
C ALA A 47 -5.44 -7.42 -2.38
N LEU A 48 -6.28 -7.36 -1.35
CA LEU A 48 -7.58 -6.69 -1.41
C LEU A 48 -7.47 -5.18 -1.63
N PHE A 49 -6.72 -4.47 -0.79
CA PHE A 49 -6.60 -3.02 -0.95
C PHE A 49 -5.78 -2.62 -2.17
N LYS A 50 -4.82 -3.43 -2.62
CA LYS A 50 -4.11 -3.19 -3.88
C LYS A 50 -4.98 -3.41 -5.11
N ALA A 51 -5.82 -4.44 -5.12
CA ALA A 51 -6.80 -4.63 -6.19
C ALA A 51 -7.74 -3.43 -6.30
N LEU A 52 -8.21 -2.91 -5.16
CA LEU A 52 -9.03 -1.69 -5.12
C LEU A 52 -8.29 -0.46 -5.67
N LEU A 53 -7.02 -0.26 -5.29
CA LEU A 53 -6.19 0.84 -5.81
C LEU A 53 -5.98 0.76 -7.31
N PHE A 54 -5.59 -0.42 -7.84
CA PHE A 54 -5.34 -0.59 -9.27
C PHE A 54 -6.63 -0.47 -10.10
N MET A 55 -7.77 -0.96 -9.60
CA MET A 55 -9.05 -0.79 -10.27
C MET A 55 -9.46 0.68 -10.34
N CYS A 56 -9.34 1.43 -9.23
CA CYS A 56 -9.67 2.85 -9.23
C CYS A 56 -8.68 3.69 -10.05
N ALA A 57 -7.38 3.35 -10.03
CA ALA A 57 -6.39 3.98 -10.87
C ALA A 57 -6.67 3.74 -12.36
N GLY A 58 -7.11 2.53 -12.74
CA GLY A 58 -7.57 2.22 -14.09
C GLY A 58 -8.75 3.10 -14.52
N ALA A 59 -9.73 3.30 -13.63
CA ALA A 59 -10.86 4.20 -13.89
C ALA A 59 -10.41 5.66 -14.05
N ILE A 60 -9.45 6.14 -13.24
CA ILE A 60 -8.89 7.49 -13.35
C ILE A 60 -8.14 7.68 -14.67
N ILE A 61 -7.29 6.72 -15.05
CA ILE A 61 -6.52 6.76 -16.31
C ILE A 61 -7.46 6.75 -17.51
N HIS A 62 -8.48 5.90 -17.50
CA HIS A 62 -9.48 5.87 -18.57
C HIS A 62 -10.26 7.19 -18.67
N GLY A 63 -10.66 7.76 -17.51
CA GLY A 63 -11.31 9.07 -17.45
C GLY A 63 -10.42 10.23 -17.89
N ALA A 64 -9.10 10.07 -17.77
CA ALA A 64 -8.08 11.01 -18.22
C ALA A 64 -7.53 10.67 -19.62
N SER A 65 -8.32 10.03 -20.49
CA SER A 65 -7.93 9.69 -21.87
C SER A 65 -6.55 9.01 -21.98
N ASP A 66 -6.31 8.03 -21.11
CA ASP A 66 -5.08 7.24 -21.01
C ASP A 66 -3.81 7.99 -20.54
N TYR A 67 -3.94 9.25 -20.12
CA TYR A 67 -2.86 9.95 -19.42
C TYR A 67 -2.63 9.34 -18.02
N GLN A 68 -1.37 9.06 -17.71
CA GLN A 68 -0.96 8.40 -16.45
C GLN A 68 -0.17 9.32 -15.52
N ASP A 69 0.32 10.44 -16.03
CA ASP A 69 1.11 11.40 -15.28
C ASP A 69 0.22 12.16 -14.30
N ILE A 70 0.49 12.01 -13.00
CA ILE A 70 -0.28 12.65 -11.94
C ILE A 70 -0.27 14.18 -12.01
N ARG A 71 0.70 14.79 -12.69
CA ARG A 71 0.80 16.26 -12.83
C ARG A 71 -0.26 16.84 -13.74
N VAL A 72 -0.82 16.01 -14.63
CA VAL A 72 -1.86 16.39 -15.60
C VAL A 72 -3.25 15.99 -15.09
N ILE A 73 -3.33 15.18 -14.03
CA ILE A 73 -4.57 14.67 -13.45
C ILE A 73 -4.96 15.56 -12.26
N GLY A 74 -5.99 16.39 -12.43
CA GLY A 74 -6.51 17.30 -11.39
C GLY A 74 -8.03 17.29 -11.30
N GLY A 75 -8.58 17.89 -10.23
CA GLY A 75 -10.02 18.10 -10.08
C GLY A 75 -10.88 16.83 -9.89
N LEU A 76 -10.26 15.67 -9.61
CA LEU A 76 -10.95 14.37 -9.55
C LEU A 76 -12.13 14.30 -8.58
N VAL A 77 -12.13 15.11 -7.51
CA VAL A 77 -13.23 15.14 -6.53
C VAL A 77 -14.53 15.61 -7.18
N GLN A 78 -14.47 16.53 -8.16
CA GLN A 78 -15.64 17.06 -8.84
C GLN A 78 -16.16 16.11 -9.93
N PHE A 79 -15.25 15.47 -10.67
CA PHE A 79 -15.60 14.62 -11.82
C PHE A 79 -15.86 13.15 -11.45
N MET A 80 -15.12 12.60 -10.48
CA MET A 80 -15.16 11.17 -10.12
C MET A 80 -15.14 10.95 -8.59
N PRO A 81 -16.11 11.50 -7.83
CA PRO A 81 -16.09 11.49 -6.37
C PRO A 81 -16.03 10.07 -5.78
N LEU A 82 -16.74 9.10 -6.36
CA LEU A 82 -16.76 7.72 -5.88
C LEU A 82 -15.41 7.03 -6.00
N SER A 83 -14.70 7.24 -7.12
CA SER A 83 -13.37 6.67 -7.33
C SER A 83 -12.37 7.28 -6.35
N VAL A 84 -12.46 8.59 -6.10
CA VAL A 84 -11.60 9.27 -5.12
C VAL A 84 -11.83 8.75 -3.70
N ILE A 85 -13.09 8.54 -3.28
CA ILE A 85 -13.40 7.98 -1.95
C ILE A 85 -12.77 6.59 -1.80
N ARG A 86 -12.92 5.71 -2.80
CA ARG A 86 -12.37 4.35 -2.76
C ARG A 86 -10.84 4.34 -2.78
N VAL A 87 -10.19 5.22 -3.54
CA VAL A 87 -8.72 5.40 -3.51
C VAL A 87 -8.26 5.84 -2.13
N ASN A 88 -8.93 6.81 -1.51
CA ASN A 88 -8.58 7.26 -0.17
C ASN A 88 -8.77 6.16 0.88
N LEU A 89 -9.88 5.42 0.82
CA LEU A 89 -10.13 4.28 1.70
C LEU A 89 -9.01 3.22 1.57
N ALA A 90 -8.62 2.89 0.34
CA ALA A 90 -7.57 1.92 0.10
C ALA A 90 -6.18 2.42 0.55
N ASN A 91 -5.89 3.72 0.39
CA ASN A 91 -4.67 4.34 0.89
C ASN A 91 -4.62 4.38 2.42
N LEU A 92 -5.73 4.67 3.10
CA LEU A 92 -5.81 4.61 4.56
C LEU A 92 -5.57 3.18 5.06
N ALA A 93 -6.14 2.17 4.39
CA ALA A 93 -5.86 0.77 4.68
C ALA A 93 -4.38 0.43 4.46
N LEU A 94 -3.76 0.87 3.36
CA LEU A 94 -2.32 0.66 3.07
C LEU A 94 -1.41 1.29 4.14
N CYS A 95 -1.76 2.49 4.63
CA CYS A 95 -1.02 3.17 5.68
C CYS A 95 -1.12 2.42 7.02
N GLY A 96 -2.21 1.70 7.25
CA GLY A 96 -2.50 1.02 8.53
C GLY A 96 -3.34 1.87 9.47
N PHE A 97 -4.26 2.68 8.95
CA PHE A 97 -5.14 3.52 9.78
C PHE A 97 -5.98 2.66 10.74
N PRO A 98 -6.18 3.08 12.00
CA PRO A 98 -6.90 2.30 13.02
C PRO A 98 -8.25 1.79 12.53
N PHE A 99 -8.57 0.55 12.92
CA PHE A 99 -9.82 -0.14 12.58
C PHE A 99 -10.02 -0.51 11.09
N LEU A 100 -9.06 -0.22 10.20
CA LEU A 100 -9.08 -0.74 8.83
C LEU A 100 -8.29 -2.05 8.71
N ALA A 101 -8.53 -2.80 7.64
CA ALA A 101 -7.92 -4.13 7.42
C ALA A 101 -6.38 -4.14 7.50
N GLY A 102 -5.73 -3.05 7.08
CA GLY A 102 -4.28 -2.93 7.17
C GLY A 102 -3.76 -2.77 8.60
N PHE A 103 -4.54 -2.22 9.52
CA PHE A 103 -4.14 -2.07 10.92
C PHE A 103 -3.96 -3.44 11.58
N TYR A 104 -4.97 -4.32 11.49
CA TYR A 104 -4.95 -5.64 12.13
C TYR A 104 -3.77 -6.53 11.73
N SER A 105 -3.21 -6.32 10.55
CA SER A 105 -2.07 -7.09 10.05
C SER A 105 -0.75 -6.35 10.22
N LYS A 106 -0.67 -5.10 9.76
CA LYS A 106 0.58 -4.34 9.70
C LYS A 106 1.04 -3.89 11.08
N ASP A 107 0.13 -3.50 11.96
CA ASP A 107 0.46 -3.07 13.32
C ASP A 107 1.04 -4.23 14.13
N LEU A 108 0.38 -5.39 14.05
CA LEU A 108 0.84 -6.63 14.68
C LEU A 108 2.20 -7.11 14.14
N ILE A 109 2.44 -6.97 12.83
CA ILE A 109 3.76 -7.26 12.24
C ILE A 109 4.84 -6.38 12.88
N LEU A 110 4.57 -5.08 13.04
CA LEU A 110 5.54 -4.16 13.63
C LEU A 110 5.77 -4.45 15.11
N GLU A 111 4.71 -4.74 15.87
CA GLU A 111 4.82 -5.12 17.28
C GLU A 111 5.71 -6.35 17.47
N VAL A 112 5.45 -7.42 16.72
CA VAL A 112 6.27 -8.64 16.75
C VAL A 112 7.71 -8.37 16.34
N ALA A 113 7.92 -7.55 15.30
CA ALA A 113 9.26 -7.20 14.85
C ALA A 113 10.04 -6.42 15.94
N PHE A 114 9.41 -5.47 16.63
CA PHE A 114 10.07 -4.69 17.68
C PHE A 114 10.33 -5.46 18.97
N LEU A 115 9.51 -6.48 19.27
CA LEU A 115 9.71 -7.37 20.41
C LEU A 115 10.67 -8.54 20.11
N SER A 116 11.04 -8.74 18.84
CA SER A 116 11.91 -9.83 18.43
C SER A 116 13.36 -9.65 18.92
N PRO A 117 14.10 -10.74 19.15
CA PRO A 117 15.50 -10.67 19.60
C PRO A 117 16.46 -10.03 18.58
N LEU A 118 16.00 -9.77 17.34
CA LEU A 118 16.74 -8.94 16.39
C LEU A 118 17.02 -7.55 16.95
N ASN A 119 16.12 -7.01 17.78
CA ASN A 119 16.31 -5.70 18.38
C ASN A 119 17.41 -5.74 19.46
N GLU A 120 17.56 -6.86 20.19
CA GLU A 120 18.63 -7.07 21.16
C GLU A 120 20.02 -7.26 20.51
N ALA A 121 20.07 -7.71 19.26
CA ALA A 121 21.33 -7.88 18.53
C ALA A 121 21.84 -6.56 17.89
N CYS A 122 20.96 -5.57 17.71
CA CYS A 122 21.27 -4.30 17.04
C CYS A 122 21.49 -3.12 18.00
N PHE A 123 21.21 -3.29 19.30
CA PHE A 123 21.49 -2.34 20.38
C PHE A 123 22.36 -2.99 21.45
#